data_AF-S2J9V5-F1
#
_entry.id   AF-S2J9V5-F1
#
_cell.length_a   1.000
_cell.length_b   1.000
_cell.length_c   1.000
_cell.angle_alpha   90.00
_cell.angle_beta   90.00
_cell.angle_gamma   90.00
#
_symmetry.space_group_name_H-M   'P 1'
#
loop_
_entity.id
_entity.type
_entity.pdbx_description
1 polymer ?
#
loop_
_entity_poly.entity_id
_entity_poly.type
_entity_poly.pdbx_seq_one_letter_code
_entity_poly.pdbx_strand_id
1 'polypeptide(L)'
;MNNDALVNTIISFTELLNQSKSDAVKNWDIDFIQKSADQCVFIETELSLLQLQECAHLQAKAHDQSGLDIPSVHTLFNALHEFFKTLLQSVFLSNDVYLYVMRNYRFLTEPDENEILLKDLTELAQKSATDNILRDMLDELSRIA
;
A
#
# COMPACT_ATOMS: atom_id res chain seq x y z
N MET A 1 21.16 11.27 10.69
CA MET A 1 19.98 10.40 10.54
C MET A 1 20.36 9.02 11.03
N ASN A 2 19.45 8.33 11.74
CA ASN A 2 19.72 7.00 12.26
C ASN A 2 19.40 5.97 11.16
N ASN A 3 20.38 5.68 10.30
CA ASN A 3 20.22 4.78 9.14
C ASN A 3 19.70 3.39 9.53
N ASP A 4 19.91 2.96 10.78
CA ASP A 4 19.41 1.68 11.28
C ASP A 4 17.88 1.69 11.48
N ALA A 5 17.30 2.84 11.83
CA ALA A 5 15.84 2.95 11.96
C ALA A 5 15.16 2.77 10.59
N LEU A 6 15.66 3.45 9.55
CA LEU A 6 15.13 3.33 8.19
C LEU A 6 15.29 1.91 7.63
N VAL A 7 16.46 1.29 7.84
CA VAL A 7 16.67 -0.11 7.43
C VAL A 7 15.67 -1.05 8.10
N ASN A 8 15.46 -0.91 9.41
CA ASN A 8 14.48 -1.72 10.12
C ASN A 8 13.05 -1.49 9.60
N THR A 9 12.69 -0.24 9.30
CA THR A 9 11.36 0.06 8.72
C THR A 9 11.20 -0.53 7.32
N ILE A 10 12.25 -0.52 6.48
CA ILE A 10 12.22 -1.19 5.15
C ILE A 10 12.01 -2.71 5.31
N ILE A 11 12.66 -3.33 6.29
CA ILE A 11 12.46 -4.75 6.60
C ILE A 11 11.01 -5.00 7.03
N SER A 12 10.50 -4.24 7.99
CA SER A 12 9.11 -4.36 8.45
C SER A 12 8.09 -4.12 7.34
N PHE A 13 8.35 -3.17 6.44
CA PHE A 13 7.51 -2.94 5.26
C PHE A 13 7.51 -4.15 4.31
N THR A 14 8.66 -4.77 4.10
CA THR A 14 8.78 -5.98 3.26
C THR A 14 7.96 -7.14 3.86
N GLU A 15 8.05 -7.33 5.18
CA GLU A 15 7.24 -8.32 5.89
C GLU A 15 5.75 -7.99 5.79
N LEU A 16 5.38 -6.72 5.94
CA LEU A 16 4.01 -6.24 5.81
C LEU A 16 3.44 -6.51 4.40
N LEU A 17 4.21 -6.25 3.33
CA LEU A 17 3.79 -6.58 1.96
C LEU A 17 3.59 -8.08 1.76
N ASN A 18 4.45 -8.91 2.36
CA ASN A 18 4.30 -10.36 2.29
C ASN A 18 3.07 -10.84 3.07
N GLN A 19 2.80 -10.28 4.24
CA GLN A 19 1.60 -10.56 5.02
C GLN A 19 0.33 -10.07 4.33
N SER A 20 0.39 -8.95 3.60
CA SER A 20 -0.74 -8.40 2.85
C SER A 20 -1.27 -9.36 1.77
N LYS A 21 -0.44 -10.32 1.35
CA LYS A 21 -0.78 -11.37 0.37
C LYS A 21 -1.32 -12.65 1.01
N SER A 22 -1.34 -12.75 2.34
CA SER A 22 -1.78 -13.95 3.08
C SER A 22 -3.11 -13.71 3.81
N ASP A 23 -3.60 -14.74 4.49
CA ASP A 23 -4.81 -14.68 5.30
C ASP A 23 -4.64 -13.91 6.63
N ALA A 24 -3.41 -13.49 6.96
CA ALA A 24 -3.12 -12.64 8.11
C ALA A 24 -3.95 -11.34 8.09
N VAL A 25 -4.23 -10.82 6.89
CA VAL A 25 -4.99 -9.59 6.64
C VAL A 25 -6.41 -9.62 7.22
N LYS A 26 -7.00 -10.80 7.42
CA LYS A 26 -8.35 -10.93 8.00
C LYS A 26 -8.47 -10.30 9.38
N ASN A 27 -7.36 -10.26 10.12
CA ASN A 27 -7.31 -9.79 11.49
C ASN A 27 -6.83 -8.34 11.60
N TRP A 28 -6.60 -7.65 10.48
CA TRP A 28 -6.12 -6.28 10.48
C TRP A 28 -7.31 -5.33 10.69
N ASP A 29 -7.14 -4.39 11.60
CA ASP A 29 -8.07 -3.29 11.83
C ASP A 29 -7.54 -1.99 11.19
N ILE A 30 -8.41 -0.97 11.15
CA ILE A 30 -8.08 0.32 10.55
C ILE A 30 -6.85 0.96 11.25
N ASP A 31 -6.75 0.82 12.57
CA ASP A 31 -5.64 1.36 13.35
C ASP A 31 -4.30 0.74 12.95
N PHE A 32 -4.26 -0.57 12.71
CA PHE A 32 -3.09 -1.26 12.19
C PHE A 32 -2.73 -0.75 10.79
N ILE A 33 -3.71 -0.65 9.88
CA ILE A 33 -3.48 -0.13 8.52
C ILE A 33 -2.92 1.29 8.56
N GLN A 34 -3.45 2.15 9.43
CA GLN A 34 -3.00 3.52 9.55
C GLN A 34 -1.54 3.61 10.03
N LYS A 35 -1.17 2.85 11.07
CA LYS A 35 0.22 2.77 11.53
C LYS A 35 1.17 2.22 10.46
N SER A 36 0.70 1.24 9.69
CA SER A 36 1.44 0.69 8.56
C SER A 36 1.60 1.71 7.43
N ALA A 37 0.57 2.52 7.15
CA ALA A 37 0.66 3.62 6.20
C ALA A 37 1.67 4.69 6.66
N ASP A 38 1.70 5.02 7.95
CA ASP A 38 2.68 5.95 8.52
C ASP A 38 4.12 5.46 8.32
N GLN A 39 4.36 4.15 8.44
CA GLN A 39 5.67 3.55 8.13
C GLN A 39 6.04 3.70 6.65
N CYS A 40 5.08 3.55 5.75
CA CYS A 40 5.31 3.75 4.32
C CYS A 40 5.69 5.20 4.02
N VAL A 41 4.94 6.17 4.57
CA VAL A 41 5.24 7.61 4.44
C VAL A 41 6.61 7.94 5.00
N PHE A 42 7.00 7.33 6.13
CA PHE A 42 8.33 7.50 6.70
C PHE A 42 9.44 7.02 5.74
N ILE A 43 9.29 5.84 5.14
CA ILE A 43 10.25 5.33 4.15
C ILE A 43 10.38 6.30 2.98
N GLU A 44 9.26 6.70 2.38
CA GLU A 44 9.24 7.60 1.22
C GLU A 44 9.91 8.94 1.55
N THR A 45 9.59 9.51 2.72
CA THR A 45 10.14 10.78 3.19
C THR A 45 11.64 10.68 3.39
N GLU A 46 12.13 9.68 4.13
CA GLU A 46 13.56 9.56 4.41
C GLU A 46 14.38 9.24 3.16
N LEU A 47 13.86 8.40 2.25
CA LEU A 47 14.54 8.11 0.98
C LEU A 47 14.58 9.34 0.06
N SER A 48 13.56 10.21 0.09
CA SER A 48 13.53 11.44 -0.73
C SER A 48 14.65 12.43 -0.38
N LEU A 49 15.21 12.34 0.83
CA LEU A 49 16.29 13.20 1.31
C LEU A 49 17.68 12.70 0.93
N LEU A 50 17.77 11.50 0.35
CA LEU A 50 19.03 10.81 0.07
C LEU A 50 19.30 10.73 -1.43
N GLN A 51 20.57 10.54 -1.79
CA GLN A 51 20.94 10.25 -3.17
C GLN A 51 20.59 8.80 -3.53
N LEU A 52 20.29 8.56 -4.80
CA LEU A 52 19.89 7.22 -5.29
C LEU A 52 20.89 6.11 -4.90
N GLN A 53 22.19 6.42 -4.89
CA GLN A 53 23.24 5.48 -4.48
C GLN A 53 23.14 5.11 -2.99
N GLU A 54 22.81 6.06 -2.13
CA GLU A 54 22.60 5.83 -0.70
C GLU A 54 21.34 5.00 -0.46
N CYS A 55 20.26 5.28 -1.21
CA CYS A 55 19.04 4.48 -1.18
C CYS A 55 19.31 3.02 -1.57
N ALA A 56 20.09 2.79 -2.63
CA ALA A 56 20.49 1.45 -3.04
C ALA A 56 21.35 0.75 -1.97
N HIS A 57 22.24 1.48 -1.31
CA HIS A 57 23.04 0.93 -0.20
C HIS A 57 22.15 0.51 0.98
N LEU A 58 21.14 1.31 1.34
CA LEU A 58 20.20 0.98 2.41
C LEU A 58 19.35 -0.25 2.06
N GLN A 59 18.88 -0.35 0.82
CA GLN A 59 18.15 -1.51 0.32
C GLN A 59 19.00 -2.79 0.39
N ALA A 60 20.26 -2.73 -0.06
CA ALA A 60 21.19 -3.85 0.04
C ALA A 60 21.46 -4.24 1.50
N LYS A 61 21.67 -3.25 2.39
CA LYS A 61 21.86 -3.50 3.81
C LYS A 61 20.64 -4.18 4.45
N ALA A 62 19.42 -3.76 4.10
CA ALA A 62 18.19 -4.40 4.57
C ALA A 62 18.08 -5.87 4.12
N HIS A 63 18.52 -6.16 2.89
CA HIS A 63 18.57 -7.51 2.35
C HIS A 63 19.57 -8.38 3.13
N ASP A 64 20.80 -7.87 3.30
CA ASP A 64 21.86 -8.59 4.02
C ASP A 64 21.49 -8.88 5.48
N GLN A 65 20.72 -8.00 6.13
CA GLN A 65 20.32 -8.15 7.52
C GLN A 65 19.15 -9.12 7.72
N SER A 66 18.16 -9.12 6.83
CA SER A 66 16.92 -9.89 7.00
C SER A 66 16.88 -11.20 6.20
N GLY A 67 17.65 -11.30 5.12
CA GLY A 67 17.56 -12.37 4.13
C GLY A 67 16.27 -12.36 3.31
N LEU A 68 15.44 -11.31 3.42
CA LEU A 68 14.22 -11.16 2.65
C LEU A 68 14.50 -10.59 1.26
N ASP A 69 13.63 -10.86 0.29
CA ASP A 69 13.64 -10.20 -1.01
C ASP A 69 13.11 -8.76 -0.86
N ILE A 70 14.02 -7.81 -0.66
CA ILE A 70 13.67 -6.42 -0.39
C ILE A 70 13.21 -5.74 -1.68
N PRO A 71 12.06 -5.02 -1.67
CA PRO A 71 11.56 -4.29 -2.82
C PRO A 71 12.60 -3.35 -3.44
N SER A 72 12.46 -3.12 -4.74
CA SER A 72 13.34 -2.18 -5.44
C SER A 72 13.25 -0.78 -4.84
N VAL A 73 14.32 0.02 -5.00
CA VAL A 73 14.31 1.43 -4.54
C VAL A 73 13.14 2.22 -5.13
N HIS A 74 12.74 1.95 -6.38
CA HIS A 74 11.57 2.58 -6.99
C HIS A 74 10.26 2.20 -6.29
N THR A 75 10.13 0.95 -5.87
CA THR A 75 8.98 0.48 -5.07
C THR A 75 8.98 1.13 -3.69
N LEU A 76 10.15 1.30 -3.06
CA LEU A 76 10.28 1.96 -1.76
C LEU A 76 9.95 3.46 -1.81
N PHE A 77 10.22 4.13 -2.94
CA PHE A 77 9.78 5.52 -3.18
C PHE A 77 8.26 5.67 -3.34
N ASN A 78 7.55 4.56 -3.58
CA ASN A 78 6.09 4.49 -3.70
C ASN A 78 5.50 3.48 -2.71
N ALA A 79 6.13 3.34 -1.54
CA ALA A 79 5.79 2.31 -0.56
C ALA A 79 4.30 2.35 -0.14
N LEU A 80 3.73 3.55 0.03
CA LEU A 80 2.34 3.74 0.45
C LEU A 80 1.37 3.29 -0.63
N HIS A 81 1.65 3.68 -1.88
CA HIS A 81 0.88 3.25 -3.03
C HIS A 81 0.89 1.72 -3.16
N GLU A 82 2.08 1.11 -3.09
CA GLU A 82 2.26 -0.33 -3.22
C GLU A 82 1.60 -1.11 -2.07
N PHE A 83 1.61 -0.58 -0.86
CA PHE A 83 0.91 -1.16 0.29
C PHE A 83 -0.60 -1.21 0.06
N PHE A 84 -1.23 -0.08 -0.27
CA PHE A 84 -2.67 -0.02 -0.51
C PHE A 84 -3.09 -0.83 -1.73
N LYS A 85 -2.32 -0.79 -2.81
CA LYS A 85 -2.56 -1.63 -4.00
C LYS A 85 -2.54 -3.12 -3.64
N THR A 86 -1.53 -3.56 -2.87
CA THR A 86 -1.43 -4.96 -2.43
C THR A 86 -2.61 -5.37 -1.54
N LEU A 87 -3.04 -4.49 -0.64
CA LEU A 87 -4.21 -4.73 0.20
C LEU A 87 -5.49 -4.92 -0.61
N LEU A 88 -5.74 -4.03 -1.58
CA LEU A 88 -6.94 -4.12 -2.43
C LEU A 88 -6.97 -5.39 -3.28
N GLN A 89 -5.81 -5.94 -3.62
CA GLN A 89 -5.70 -7.24 -4.31
C GLN A 89 -6.02 -8.43 -3.39
N SER A 90 -5.84 -8.28 -2.07
CA SER A 90 -6.03 -9.36 -1.10
C SER A 90 -7.45 -9.90 -1.09
N VAL A 91 -7.61 -11.22 -1.13
CA VAL A 91 -8.94 -11.90 -1.05
C VAL A 91 -9.47 -11.96 0.37
N PHE A 92 -8.64 -11.59 1.33
CA PHE A 92 -8.86 -11.78 2.75
C PHE A 92 -9.13 -10.47 3.49
N LEU A 93 -9.13 -9.33 2.78
CA LEU A 93 -9.42 -8.02 3.35
C LEU A 93 -10.89 -7.94 3.80
N SER A 94 -11.13 -7.41 5.00
CA SER A 94 -12.48 -7.14 5.48
C SER A 94 -13.10 -5.96 4.72
N ASN A 95 -14.43 -5.91 4.64
CA ASN A 95 -15.14 -4.83 3.93
C ASN A 95 -14.84 -3.45 4.53
N ASP A 96 -14.78 -3.35 5.87
CA ASP A 96 -14.50 -2.07 6.55
C ASP A 96 -13.11 -1.54 6.19
N VAL A 97 -12.11 -2.41 6.18
CA VAL A 97 -10.76 -2.04 5.78
C VAL A 97 -10.68 -1.76 4.28
N TYR A 98 -11.38 -2.53 3.45
CA TYR A 98 -11.45 -2.28 2.00
C TYR A 98 -11.98 -0.87 1.70
N LEU A 99 -13.10 -0.48 2.32
CA LEU A 99 -13.67 0.87 2.17
C LEU A 99 -12.72 1.96 2.68
N TYR A 100 -12.05 1.72 3.82
CA TYR A 100 -11.03 2.63 4.34
C TYR A 100 -9.87 2.81 3.36
N VAL A 101 -9.30 1.72 2.85
CA VAL A 101 -8.17 1.74 1.90
C VAL A 101 -8.60 2.44 0.62
N MET A 102 -9.76 2.12 0.05
CA MET A 102 -10.29 2.76 -1.15
C MET A 102 -10.43 4.27 -0.99
N ARG A 103 -10.95 4.74 0.15
CA ARG A 103 -11.10 6.17 0.44
C ARG A 103 -9.76 6.89 0.51
N ASN A 104 -8.74 6.26 1.10
CA ASN A 104 -7.42 6.85 1.24
C ASN A 104 -6.57 6.74 -0.05
N TYR A 105 -6.73 5.66 -0.80
CA TYR A 105 -6.05 5.44 -2.08
C TYR A 105 -6.50 6.46 -3.14
N ARG A 106 -7.79 6.84 -3.15
CA ARG A 106 -8.32 7.90 -4.03
C ARG A 106 -7.63 9.27 -3.84
N PHE A 107 -7.03 9.54 -2.68
CA PHE A 107 -6.26 10.78 -2.49
C PHE A 107 -4.85 10.71 -3.09
N LEU A 108 -4.34 9.51 -3.37
CA LEU A 108 -3.01 9.30 -3.94
C LEU A 108 -3.02 9.35 -5.48
N THR A 109 -4.16 8.99 -6.10
CA THR A 109 -4.40 9.15 -7.54
C THR A 109 -5.13 10.47 -7.77
N GLU A 110 -4.54 11.42 -8.50
CA GLU A 110 -5.19 12.70 -8.82
C GLU A 110 -6.58 12.50 -9.46
N PRO A 111 -7.52 13.47 -9.32
CA PRO A 111 -8.89 13.33 -9.83
C PRO A 111 -9.01 13.13 -11.36
N ASP A 112 -7.99 13.48 -12.14
CA ASP A 112 -7.95 13.22 -13.59
C ASP A 112 -7.58 11.76 -13.95
N GLU A 113 -7.17 10.95 -12.96
CA GLU A 113 -6.86 9.53 -13.11
C GLU A 113 -8.00 8.61 -12.65
N ASN A 114 -9.25 9.10 -12.68
CA ASN A 114 -10.43 8.25 -12.45
C ASN A 114 -10.46 7.03 -13.38
N GLU A 115 -9.85 7.09 -14.57
CA GLU A 115 -9.67 5.93 -15.47
C GLU A 115 -8.66 4.90 -14.94
N ILE A 116 -7.60 5.31 -14.24
CA ILE A 116 -6.63 4.39 -13.60
C ILE A 116 -7.28 3.73 -12.40
N LEU A 117 -7.98 4.52 -11.56
CA LEU A 117 -8.76 3.97 -10.46
C LEU A 117 -9.83 3.00 -10.99
N LEU A 118 -10.55 3.33 -12.07
CA LEU A 118 -11.54 2.43 -12.67
C LEU A 118 -10.90 1.19 -13.27
N LYS A 119 -9.75 1.31 -13.94
CA LYS A 119 -9.05 0.17 -14.54
C LYS A 119 -8.52 -0.77 -13.46
N ASP A 120 -7.85 -0.23 -12.45
CA ASP A 120 -7.42 -0.97 -11.28
C ASP A 120 -8.62 -1.62 -10.58
N LEU A 121 -9.72 -0.86 -10.36
CA LEU A 121 -10.95 -1.40 -9.77
C LEU A 121 -11.60 -2.49 -10.63
N THR A 122 -11.59 -2.36 -11.96
CA THR A 122 -12.17 -3.35 -12.89
C THR A 122 -11.30 -4.61 -12.95
N GLU A 123 -9.98 -4.47 -12.85
CA GLU A 123 -9.03 -5.58 -12.69
C GLU A 123 -9.18 -6.26 -11.31
N LEU A 124 -9.54 -5.50 -10.27
CA LEU A 124 -9.80 -5.96 -8.90
C LEU A 124 -11.24 -6.49 -8.67
N ALA A 125 -12.19 -6.13 -9.53
CA ALA A 125 -13.63 -6.45 -9.44
C ALA A 125 -13.96 -7.93 -9.71
N GLN A 126 -12.97 -8.76 -10.06
CA GLN A 126 -13.20 -10.19 -10.32
C GLN A 126 -13.62 -11.01 -9.09
N LYS A 127 -13.77 -10.40 -7.90
CA LYS A 127 -14.42 -11.03 -6.75
C LYS A 127 -15.88 -10.60 -6.65
N SER A 128 -16.77 -11.57 -6.51
CA SER A 128 -18.23 -11.40 -6.43
C SER A 128 -18.73 -10.49 -5.29
N ALA A 129 -17.88 -10.13 -4.32
CA ALA A 129 -18.19 -9.16 -3.26
C ALA A 129 -17.94 -7.70 -3.70
N THR A 130 -17.06 -7.48 -4.68
CA THR A 130 -16.68 -6.15 -5.17
C THR A 130 -17.77 -5.53 -6.05
N ASP A 131 -18.56 -6.35 -6.76
CA ASP A 131 -19.64 -5.85 -7.63
C ASP A 131 -20.74 -5.10 -6.87
N ASN A 132 -21.14 -5.59 -5.70
CA ASN A 132 -22.15 -4.90 -4.88
C ASN A 132 -21.60 -3.57 -4.35
N ILE A 133 -20.34 -3.55 -3.92
CA ILE A 133 -19.69 -2.35 -3.38
C ILE A 133 -19.43 -1.32 -4.50
N LEU A 134 -18.99 -1.75 -5.68
CA LEU A 134 -18.81 -0.88 -6.85
C LEU A 134 -20.13 -0.27 -7.31
N ARG A 135 -21.22 -1.05 -7.27
CA ARG A 135 -22.56 -0.57 -7.61
C ARG A 135 -23.06 0.45 -6.58
N ASP A 136 -22.86 0.20 -5.29
CA ASP A 136 -23.22 1.13 -4.22
C ASP A 136 -22.40 2.44 -4.31
N MET A 137 -21.12 2.36 -4.68
CA MET A 137 -20.25 3.53 -4.88
C MET A 137 -20.65 4.35 -6.11
N LEU A 138 -21.04 3.70 -7.21
CA LEU A 138 -21.57 4.40 -8.40
C LEU A 138 -22.90 5.11 -8.10
N ASP A 139 -23.74 4.50 -7.27
CA ASP A 139 -25.00 5.09 -6.82
C ASP A 139 -24.78 6.28 -5.86
N GLU A 140 -23.72 6.29 -5.05
CA GLU A 140 -23.37 7.45 -4.23
C GLU A 140 -22.76 8.59 -5.06
N LEU A 141 -21.86 8.28 -6.00
CA LEU A 141 -21.23 9.29 -6.85
C LEU A 141 -22.24 9.99 -7.77
N SER A 142 -23.26 9.27 -8.26
CA SER A 142 -24.35 9.83 -9.07
C SER A 142 -25.34 10.69 -8.29
N ARG A 143 -25.33 10.66 -6.94
CA ARG A 143 -26.14 11.54 -6.09
C ARG A 143 -25.46 12.87 -5.78
N ILE A 144 -24.16 12.99 -6.04
CA ILE A 144 -23.34 14.17 -5.73
C ILE A 144 -23.14 15.05 -6.99
N ALA A 145 -23.44 14.52 -8.19
CA ALA A 145 -23.48 15.24 -9.46
C ALA A 145 -24.88 15.81 -9.75
#